data_AF-F8PCU7-F1
#
_entry.id   AF-F8PCU7-F1
#
_cell.length_a   1.000
_cell.length_b   1.000
_cell.length_c   1.000
_cell.angle_alpha   90.00
_cell.angle_beta   90.00
_cell.angle_gamma   90.00
#
_symmetry.space_group_name_H-M   'P 1'
#
loop_
_entity.id
_entity.type
_entity.pdbx_description
1 polymer ?
#
loop_
_entity_poly.entity_id
_entity_poly.type
_entity_poly.pdbx_seq_one_letter_code
_entity_poly.pdbx_strand_id
1 'polypeptide(L)'
;MTDAESILEDHKMSAGIKKTPTSAVSMDGNMAKLLLAPCLVAEQNRLYTNPVVNSPFTCSMCIVQFSHPSTQCLCSGCDPASCPPQITTPPKVPKLKAMEKSKHLSKDQQKMAVTAFEEVCGRIYDAAPSLLTGLLPSAAFLLDNTIKILVKRVTSLQCLADLAALTTSNGLLQPHLHHVWNTIQQLRTKLPLSSAQPVEVASKDCMFIMDCHMELATTR
;
A
#
# COMPACT_ATOMS: atom_id res chain seq x y z
N MET A 1 -1.52 21.12 -40.36
CA MET A 1 -1.86 22.33 -39.58
C MET A 1 -3.37 22.42 -39.66
N THR A 2 -4.05 21.89 -38.66
CA THR A 2 -5.51 21.76 -38.62
C THR A 2 -5.93 22.11 -37.20
N ASP A 3 -6.78 23.12 -37.11
CA ASP A 3 -7.13 23.87 -35.92
C ASP A 3 -8.03 23.06 -34.97
N ALA A 4 -7.73 23.15 -33.68
CA ALA A 4 -8.49 22.53 -32.59
C ALA A 4 -8.86 23.59 -31.53
N GLU A 5 -9.49 24.68 -31.97
CA GLU A 5 -10.17 25.64 -31.11
C GLU A 5 -11.67 25.59 -31.42
N SER A 6 -12.45 24.99 -30.52
CA SER A 6 -13.85 25.33 -30.22
C SER A 6 -14.47 24.14 -29.50
N ILE A 7 -14.73 24.27 -28.20
CA ILE A 7 -15.84 23.72 -27.40
C ILE A 7 -15.59 24.25 -25.98
N LEU A 8 -16.11 25.44 -25.70
CA LEU A 8 -16.24 26.00 -24.35
C LEU A 8 -17.49 26.90 -24.38
N GLU A 9 -18.65 26.25 -24.51
CA GLU A 9 -19.93 26.91 -24.29
C GLU A 9 -20.70 26.24 -23.15
N ASP A 10 -21.18 27.12 -22.27
CA ASP A 10 -22.45 27.04 -21.58
C ASP A 10 -22.67 26.02 -20.45
N HIS A 11 -22.27 26.45 -19.25
CA HIS A 11 -23.00 26.13 -18.02
C HIS A 11 -23.44 27.40 -17.28
N LYS A 12 -24.48 28.04 -17.82
CA LYS A 12 -25.26 29.08 -17.14
C LYS A 12 -26.71 28.61 -17.04
N MET A 13 -27.14 28.14 -15.87
CA MET A 13 -28.51 28.26 -15.33
C MET A 13 -28.53 27.70 -13.88
N SER A 14 -28.23 28.54 -12.88
CA SER A 14 -28.51 28.23 -11.47
C SER A 14 -29.86 28.84 -11.10
N ALA A 15 -30.93 28.07 -11.30
CA ALA A 15 -32.27 28.41 -10.81
C ALA A 15 -32.34 28.28 -9.29
N GLY A 16 -32.94 29.27 -8.63
CA GLY A 16 -33.00 29.41 -7.18
C GLY A 16 -33.61 28.22 -6.45
N ILE A 17 -32.78 27.56 -5.65
CA ILE A 17 -33.20 26.49 -4.72
C ILE A 17 -34.03 27.14 -3.60
N LYS A 18 -35.33 26.84 -3.58
CA LYS A 18 -36.22 27.19 -2.46
C LYS A 18 -35.74 26.43 -1.21
N LYS A 19 -35.25 27.16 -0.20
CA LYS A 19 -34.81 26.60 1.08
C LYS A 19 -36.02 25.97 1.78
N THR A 20 -36.10 24.65 1.77
CA THR A 20 -37.02 23.90 2.62
C THR A 20 -36.60 24.09 4.09
N PRO A 21 -37.56 24.18 5.03
CA PRO A 21 -37.26 24.29 6.45
C PRO A 21 -36.45 23.07 6.88
N THR A 22 -35.26 23.32 7.42
CA THR A 22 -34.34 22.30 7.91
C THR A 22 -35.02 21.53 9.03
N SER A 23 -35.60 20.37 8.70
CA SER A 23 -36.04 19.40 9.68
C SER A 23 -34.83 19.10 10.57
N ALA A 24 -34.95 19.33 11.87
CA ALA A 24 -33.90 19.03 12.83
C ALA A 24 -33.39 17.62 12.57
N VAL A 25 -32.08 17.48 12.32
CA VAL A 25 -31.45 16.20 12.07
C VAL A 25 -31.58 15.39 13.36
N SER A 26 -32.55 14.49 13.39
CA SER A 26 -32.76 13.61 14.53
C SER A 26 -31.65 12.56 14.53
N MET A 27 -30.80 12.59 15.57
CA MET A 27 -29.79 11.55 15.76
C MET A 27 -30.48 10.23 16.07
N ASP A 28 -30.08 9.16 15.38
CA ASP A 28 -30.58 7.81 15.67
C ASP A 28 -30.22 7.41 17.11
N GLY A 29 -31.17 6.77 17.81
CA GLY A 29 -30.98 6.38 19.20
C GLY A 29 -29.81 5.43 19.41
N ASN A 30 -29.44 4.62 18.41
CA ASN A 30 -28.28 3.73 18.50
C ASN A 30 -26.97 4.50 18.33
N MET A 31 -26.95 5.58 17.54
CA MET A 31 -25.78 6.46 17.50
C MET A 31 -25.58 7.21 18.81
N ALA A 32 -26.64 7.69 19.44
CA ALA A 32 -26.53 8.31 20.77
C ALA A 32 -25.95 7.32 21.79
N LYS A 33 -26.40 6.06 21.79
CA LYS A 33 -25.86 5.00 22.67
C LYS A 33 -24.39 4.71 22.38
N LEU A 34 -23.99 4.62 21.11
CA LEU A 34 -22.60 4.36 20.73
C LEU A 34 -21.65 5.49 21.14
N LEU A 35 -22.09 6.75 20.99
CA LEU A 35 -21.30 7.94 21.36
C LEU A 35 -21.12 8.10 22.87
N LEU A 36 -22.11 7.65 23.66
CA LEU A 36 -22.09 7.74 25.12
C LEU A 36 -21.54 6.47 25.80
N ALA A 37 -21.19 5.44 25.03
CA ALA A 37 -20.75 4.18 25.60
C ALA A 37 -19.33 4.26 26.19
N PRO A 38 -19.07 3.61 27.34
CA PRO A 38 -17.74 3.53 27.95
C PRO A 38 -16.75 2.70 27.12
N CYS A 39 -17.25 1.88 26.20
CA CYS A 39 -16.45 1.12 25.25
C CYS A 39 -17.21 1.02 23.91
N LEU A 40 -16.72 1.74 22.89
CA LEU A 40 -17.34 1.72 21.56
C LEU A 40 -17.41 0.31 20.98
N VAL A 41 -16.35 -0.50 21.14
CA VAL A 41 -16.29 -1.85 20.57
C VAL A 41 -17.33 -2.77 21.22
N ALA A 42 -17.47 -2.71 22.54
CA ALA A 42 -18.45 -3.51 23.26
C ALA A 42 -19.89 -3.10 22.89
N GLU A 43 -20.16 -1.80 22.79
CA GLU A 43 -21.49 -1.30 22.41
C GLU A 43 -21.81 -1.60 20.95
N GLN A 44 -20.85 -1.50 20.04
CA GLN A 44 -21.01 -1.91 18.65
C GLN A 44 -21.31 -3.42 18.56
N ASN A 45 -20.58 -4.25 19.31
CA ASN A 45 -20.86 -5.67 19.37
C ASN A 45 -22.26 -5.97 19.91
N ARG A 46 -22.70 -5.22 20.92
CA ARG A 46 -24.06 -5.32 21.47
C ARG A 46 -25.14 -4.89 20.48
N LEU A 47 -24.94 -3.78 19.77
CA LEU A 47 -25.91 -3.21 18.82
C LEU A 47 -26.06 -4.06 17.55
N TYR A 48 -24.97 -4.65 17.06
CA TYR A 48 -24.97 -5.48 15.84
C TYR A 48 -24.99 -6.97 16.12
N THR A 49 -25.11 -7.38 17.39
CA THR A 49 -25.07 -8.80 17.80
C THR A 49 -23.80 -9.52 17.34
N ASN A 50 -22.67 -8.81 17.32
CA ASN A 50 -21.37 -9.45 17.06
C ASN A 50 -21.02 -10.37 18.23
N PRO A 51 -20.44 -11.55 17.99
CA PRO A 51 -20.02 -12.45 19.06
C PRO A 51 -18.96 -11.77 19.96
N VAL A 52 -19.10 -11.95 21.28
CA VAL A 52 -18.19 -11.37 22.30
C VAL A 52 -16.77 -11.92 22.16
N VAL A 53 -16.65 -13.16 21.68
CA VAL A 53 -15.39 -13.83 21.40
C VAL A 53 -15.39 -14.11 19.91
N ASN A 54 -14.47 -13.48 19.17
CA ASN A 54 -14.17 -13.93 17.82
C ASN A 54 -13.78 -15.40 17.93
N SER A 55 -14.63 -16.31 17.43
CA SER A 55 -14.27 -17.71 17.24
C SER A 55 -12.88 -17.73 16.59
N PRO A 56 -11.94 -18.56 17.04
CA PRO A 56 -10.62 -18.62 16.44
C PRO A 56 -10.79 -18.76 14.93
N PHE A 57 -10.21 -17.82 14.19
CA PHE A 57 -10.29 -17.85 12.74
C PHE A 57 -9.72 -19.19 12.28
N THR A 58 -10.54 -20.02 11.64
CA THR A 58 -10.11 -21.33 11.12
C THR A 58 -9.47 -21.22 9.74
N CYS A 59 -9.55 -20.05 9.11
CA CYS A 59 -8.90 -19.77 7.83
C CYS A 59 -7.38 -19.67 8.03
N SER A 60 -6.63 -20.53 7.35
CA SER A 60 -5.17 -20.59 7.39
C SER A 60 -4.50 -19.25 7.03
N MET A 61 -5.14 -18.41 6.22
CA MET A 61 -4.62 -17.08 5.89
C MET A 61 -4.88 -16.04 6.98
N CYS A 62 -5.99 -16.14 7.72
CA CYS A 62 -6.35 -15.19 8.78
C CYS A 62 -5.54 -15.41 10.07
N ILE A 63 -5.12 -16.65 10.36
CA ILE A 63 -4.33 -17.01 11.55
C ILE A 63 -3.00 -16.26 11.62
N VAL A 64 -2.39 -15.95 10.46
CA VAL A 64 -1.07 -15.32 10.39
C VAL A 64 -1.14 -13.80 10.59
N GLN A 65 -2.29 -13.17 10.34
CA GLN A 65 -2.37 -11.72 10.16
C GLN A 65 -3.02 -10.96 11.32
N PHE A 66 -3.81 -11.64 12.17
CA PHE A 66 -4.42 -11.02 13.34
C PHE A 66 -3.68 -11.45 14.60
N SER A 67 -2.84 -10.54 15.12
CA SER A 67 -2.44 -10.61 16.53
C SER A 67 -3.72 -10.68 17.35
N HIS A 68 -3.83 -11.66 18.26
CA HIS A 68 -5.02 -11.86 19.07
C HIS A 68 -5.49 -10.53 19.67
N PRO A 69 -6.81 -10.26 19.72
CA PRO A 69 -7.30 -9.08 20.39
C PRO A 69 -6.67 -9.07 21.78
N SER A 70 -5.90 -8.02 22.04
CA SER A 70 -5.49 -7.68 23.40
C SER A 70 -6.72 -7.82 24.29
N THR A 71 -6.60 -8.49 25.42
CA THR A 71 -7.69 -8.60 26.42
C THR A 71 -8.16 -7.24 26.94
N GLN A 72 -7.54 -6.15 26.48
CA GLN A 72 -7.83 -4.77 26.81
C GLN A 72 -8.25 -4.01 25.54
N CYS A 73 -9.41 -3.34 25.59
CA CYS A 73 -9.84 -2.45 24.51
C CYS A 73 -8.93 -1.23 24.46
N LEU A 74 -8.29 -0.98 23.31
CA LEU A 74 -7.52 0.24 23.04
C LEU A 74 -8.41 1.36 22.46
N CYS A 75 -9.73 1.26 22.63
CA CYS A 75 -10.64 2.28 22.13
C CYS A 75 -10.48 3.57 22.94
N SER A 76 -10.51 4.71 22.25
CA SER A 76 -10.20 6.07 22.78
C SER A 76 -11.07 6.55 23.95
N GLY A 77 -12.04 5.74 24.41
CA GLY A 77 -12.97 6.06 25.47
C GLY A 77 -12.97 5.08 26.64
N CYS A 78 -12.11 4.06 26.66
CA CYS A 78 -12.02 3.18 27.84
C CYS A 78 -11.39 3.91 29.01
N ASP A 79 -12.10 3.91 30.15
CA ASP A 79 -11.61 4.50 31.39
C ASP A 79 -10.37 3.74 31.88
N PRO A 80 -9.17 4.37 31.86
CA PRO A 80 -7.94 3.72 32.27
C PRO A 80 -7.97 3.31 33.75
N ALA A 81 -8.85 3.90 34.57
CA ALA A 81 -8.97 3.57 35.99
C ALA A 81 -9.58 2.18 36.25
N SER A 82 -10.30 1.61 35.28
CA SER A 82 -10.89 0.27 35.39
C SER A 82 -9.97 -0.83 34.86
N CYS A 83 -8.82 -0.48 34.27
CA CYS A 83 -7.85 -1.44 33.80
C CYS A 83 -6.71 -1.61 34.82
N PRO A 84 -6.33 -2.85 35.17
CA PRO A 84 -5.19 -3.07 36.07
C PRO A 84 -3.92 -2.43 35.46
N PRO A 85 -3.06 -1.79 36.28
CA PRO A 85 -1.90 -1.06 35.80
C PRO A 85 -0.96 -1.99 35.03
N GLN A 86 -0.77 -1.71 33.73
CA GLN A 86 0.19 -2.44 32.91
C GLN A 86 1.60 -1.89 33.15
N ILE A 87 2.45 -2.70 33.79
CA ILE A 87 3.90 -2.53 33.77
C ILE A 87 4.41 -3.16 32.48
N THR A 88 4.20 -2.52 31.34
CA THR A 88 4.89 -2.90 30.10
C THR A 88 6.08 -1.97 29.94
N THR A 89 7.24 -2.41 30.43
CA THR A 89 8.50 -1.83 29.96
C THR A 89 8.56 -2.00 28.45
N PRO A 90 8.66 -0.91 27.65
CA PRO A 90 8.68 -1.03 26.21
C PRO A 90 9.83 -1.96 25.82
N PRO A 91 9.60 -2.95 24.93
CA PRO A 91 10.67 -3.82 24.47
C PRO A 91 11.78 -2.94 23.90
N LYS A 92 13.02 -3.14 24.39
CA LYS A 92 14.20 -2.47 23.87
C LYS A 92 14.35 -2.86 22.40
N VAL A 93 13.80 -2.03 21.51
CA VAL A 93 13.93 -2.21 20.07
C VAL A 93 15.43 -2.21 19.77
N PRO A 94 15.98 -3.26 19.14
CA PRO A 94 17.38 -3.28 18.76
C PRO A 94 17.71 -2.02 17.98
N LYS A 95 18.71 -1.26 18.44
CA LYS A 95 19.20 -0.09 17.70
C LYS A 95 19.73 -0.59 16.36
N LEU A 96 18.90 -0.48 15.31
CA LEU A 96 19.33 -0.69 13.94
C LEU A 96 20.53 0.22 13.72
N LYS A 97 21.66 -0.37 13.27
CA LYS A 97 22.86 0.37 12.90
C LYS A 97 22.42 1.54 12.01
N ALA A 98 22.84 2.74 12.38
CA ALA A 98 22.54 3.94 11.61
C ALA A 98 22.94 3.66 10.16
N MET A 99 21.95 3.56 9.27
CA MET A 99 22.22 3.37 7.85
C MET A 99 23.11 4.52 7.43
N GLU A 100 24.27 4.17 6.88
CA GLU A 100 25.17 5.09 6.22
C GLU A 100 24.33 5.99 5.31
N LYS A 101 24.56 7.31 5.37
CA LYS A 101 23.70 8.33 4.74
C LYS A 101 23.54 8.01 3.25
N SER A 102 22.51 7.23 2.92
CA SER A 102 22.34 6.71 1.57
C SER A 102 22.19 7.92 0.67
N LYS A 103 22.87 7.88 -0.47
CA LYS A 103 22.85 8.95 -1.45
C LYS A 103 21.40 9.20 -1.89
N HIS A 104 20.76 10.18 -1.27
CA HIS A 104 19.37 10.49 -1.54
C HIS A 104 19.28 11.07 -2.95
N LEU A 105 18.32 10.57 -3.73
CA LEU A 105 17.97 11.15 -5.01
C LEU A 105 17.51 12.61 -4.81
N SER A 106 17.88 13.49 -5.74
CA SER A 106 17.32 14.85 -5.79
C SER A 106 15.80 14.80 -6.02
N LYS A 107 15.08 15.90 -5.75
CA LYS A 107 13.62 15.95 -5.97
C LYS A 107 13.24 15.65 -7.42
N ASP A 108 14.01 16.16 -8.38
CA ASP A 108 13.77 15.93 -9.80
C ASP A 108 14.00 14.46 -10.19
N GLN A 109 15.05 13.84 -9.62
CA GLN A 109 15.33 12.42 -9.80
C GLN A 109 14.24 11.54 -9.18
N GLN A 110 13.73 11.91 -8.00
CA GLN A 110 12.60 11.21 -7.38
C GLN A 110 11.35 11.32 -8.24
N LYS A 111 11.03 12.51 -8.76
CA LYS A 111 9.89 12.72 -9.66
C LYS A 111 10.02 11.87 -10.92
N MET A 112 11.19 11.87 -11.57
CA MET A 112 11.47 11.03 -12.73
C MET A 112 11.29 9.54 -12.42
N ALA A 113 11.79 9.08 -11.29
CA ALA A 113 11.65 7.69 -10.88
C ALA A 113 10.19 7.30 -10.60
N VAL A 114 9.42 8.17 -9.93
CA VAL A 114 7.97 7.97 -9.71
C VAL A 114 7.24 7.82 -11.04
N THR A 115 7.43 8.76 -11.96
CA THR A 115 6.80 8.71 -13.30
C THR A 115 7.16 7.43 -14.06
N ALA A 116 8.43 7.01 -14.03
CA ALA A 116 8.85 5.77 -14.68
C ALA A 116 8.18 4.51 -14.07
N PHE A 117 7.96 4.49 -12.75
CA PHE A 117 7.24 3.39 -12.11
C PHE A 117 5.75 3.42 -12.45
N GLU A 118 5.11 4.59 -12.48
CA GLU A 118 3.70 4.74 -12.90
C GLU A 118 3.49 4.25 -14.34
N GLU A 119 4.42 4.55 -15.26
CA GLU A 119 4.40 4.04 -16.63
C GLU A 119 4.52 2.50 -16.69
N VAL A 120 5.35 1.90 -15.83
CA VAL A 120 5.43 0.43 -15.71
C VAL A 120 4.12 -0.15 -15.21
N CYS A 121 3.47 0.48 -14.24
CA CYS A 121 2.16 0.04 -13.76
C CYS A 121 1.12 0.06 -14.87
N GLY A 122 1.11 1.12 -15.70
CA GLY A 122 0.26 1.20 -16.89
C GLY A 122 0.53 0.03 -17.83
N ARG A 123 1.79 -0.24 -18.17
CA ARG A 123 2.15 -1.37 -19.04
C ARG A 123 1.78 -2.74 -18.47
N ILE A 124 1.98 -2.96 -17.17
CA ILE A 124 1.60 -4.21 -16.50
C ILE A 124 0.08 -4.37 -16.54
N TYR A 125 -0.66 -3.30 -16.25
CA TYR A 125 -2.11 -3.27 -16.31
C TYR A 125 -2.62 -3.59 -17.73
N ASP A 126 -2.07 -2.93 -18.75
CA ASP A 126 -2.47 -3.15 -20.15
C ASP A 126 -2.14 -4.57 -20.65
N ALA A 127 -1.11 -5.20 -20.10
CA ALA A 127 -0.73 -6.58 -20.41
C ALA A 127 -1.46 -7.64 -19.57
N ALA A 128 -2.17 -7.24 -18.52
CA ALA A 128 -2.87 -8.16 -17.63
C ALA A 128 -4.13 -8.73 -18.32
N PRO A 129 -4.55 -9.96 -17.96
CA PRO A 129 -5.81 -10.52 -18.44
C PRO A 129 -7.00 -9.58 -18.19
N SER A 130 -7.92 -9.50 -19.16
CA SER A 130 -9.08 -8.60 -19.12
C SER A 130 -9.95 -8.77 -17.86
N LEU A 131 -9.94 -9.96 -17.26
CA LEU A 131 -10.64 -10.24 -16.01
C LEU A 131 -10.10 -9.40 -14.83
N LEU A 132 -8.78 -9.19 -14.77
CA LEU A 132 -8.15 -8.41 -13.70
C LEU A 132 -8.27 -6.91 -13.95
N THR A 133 -8.15 -6.47 -15.19
CA THR A 133 -8.22 -5.05 -15.55
C THR A 133 -9.63 -4.47 -15.32
N GLY A 134 -10.67 -5.28 -15.45
CA GLY A 134 -12.04 -4.85 -15.12
C GLY A 134 -12.33 -4.71 -13.61
N LEU A 135 -11.51 -5.30 -12.74
CA LEU A 135 -11.77 -5.39 -11.30
C LEU A 135 -10.86 -4.49 -10.45
N LEU A 136 -9.64 -4.24 -10.93
CA LEU A 136 -8.60 -3.57 -10.15
C LEU A 136 -8.06 -2.37 -10.91
N PRO A 137 -7.86 -1.20 -10.29
CA PRO A 137 -7.17 -0.09 -10.93
C PRO A 137 -5.69 -0.42 -11.16
N SER A 138 -5.03 0.26 -12.11
CA SER A 138 -3.59 0.08 -12.37
C SER A 138 -2.71 0.29 -11.13
N ALA A 139 -3.12 1.19 -10.23
CA ALA A 139 -2.46 1.44 -8.94
C ALA A 139 -2.45 0.22 -8.00
N ALA A 140 -3.30 -0.79 -8.22
CA ALA A 140 -3.30 -2.01 -7.42
C ALA A 140 -2.06 -2.89 -7.67
N PHE A 141 -1.45 -2.81 -8.85
CA PHE A 141 -0.25 -3.58 -9.18
C PHE A 141 0.98 -3.05 -8.44
N LEU A 142 1.07 -1.73 -8.23
CA LEU A 142 2.15 -1.10 -7.47
C LEU A 142 1.61 0.07 -6.66
N LEU A 143 1.35 -0.18 -5.38
CA LEU A 143 0.84 0.84 -4.47
C LEU A 143 1.83 2.02 -4.33
N ASP A 144 1.32 3.23 -4.15
CA ASP A 144 2.12 4.46 -3.98
C ASP A 144 3.19 4.34 -2.88
N ASN A 145 2.86 3.64 -1.79
CA ASN A 145 3.81 3.39 -0.70
C ASN A 145 4.97 2.50 -1.16
N THR A 146 4.70 1.50 -1.99
CA THR A 146 5.71 0.64 -2.60
C THR A 146 6.57 1.45 -3.57
N ILE A 147 5.97 2.29 -4.42
CA ILE A 147 6.71 3.20 -5.32
C ILE A 147 7.67 4.08 -4.51
N LYS A 148 7.19 4.73 -3.43
CA LYS A 148 8.03 5.56 -2.56
C LYS A 148 9.20 4.79 -1.95
N ILE A 149 9.00 3.53 -1.55
CA ILE A 149 10.06 2.66 -1.02
C ILE A 149 11.07 2.31 -2.12
N LEU A 150 10.60 1.94 -3.31
CA LEU A 150 11.44 1.59 -4.46
C LEU A 150 12.30 2.78 -4.91
N VAL A 151 11.72 3.97 -5.02
CA VAL A 151 12.44 5.20 -5.36
C VAL A 151 13.55 5.49 -4.34
N LYS A 152 13.27 5.32 -3.04
CA LYS A 152 14.27 5.49 -1.98
C LYS A 152 15.39 4.45 -2.01
N ARG A 153 15.11 3.24 -2.50
CA ARG A 153 16.06 2.11 -2.52
C ARG A 153 16.63 1.82 -3.92
N VAL A 154 16.33 2.62 -4.93
CA VAL A 154 16.71 2.37 -6.33
C VAL A 154 18.23 2.21 -6.49
N THR A 155 19.03 2.87 -5.67
CA THR A 155 20.51 2.77 -5.69
C THR A 155 21.06 1.61 -4.87
N SER A 156 20.27 1.07 -3.94
CA SER A 156 20.69 0.00 -3.02
C SER A 156 20.34 -1.40 -3.52
N LEU A 157 19.32 -1.55 -4.36
CA LEU A 157 18.83 -2.86 -4.84
C LEU A 157 19.82 -3.54 -5.78
N GLN A 158 20.58 -4.55 -5.37
CA GLN A 158 21.62 -5.11 -6.24
C GLN A 158 21.08 -6.17 -7.19
N CYS A 159 19.99 -6.84 -6.81
CA CYS A 159 19.44 -7.95 -7.58
C CYS A 159 17.91 -8.02 -7.58
N LEU A 160 17.38 -8.90 -8.42
CA LEU A 160 15.95 -9.21 -8.48
C LEU A 160 15.42 -9.79 -7.15
N ALA A 161 16.26 -10.54 -6.42
CA ALA A 161 15.87 -11.11 -5.12
C ALA A 161 15.62 -10.03 -4.06
N ASP A 162 16.41 -8.94 -4.06
CA ASP A 162 16.18 -7.79 -3.16
C ASP A 162 14.82 -7.14 -3.46
N LEU A 163 14.48 -7.02 -4.74
CA LEU A 163 13.20 -6.48 -5.19
C LEU A 163 12.03 -7.39 -4.80
N ALA A 164 12.19 -8.71 -4.98
CA ALA A 164 11.20 -9.70 -4.58
C ALA A 164 10.95 -9.63 -3.07
N ALA A 165 12.02 -9.58 -2.25
CA ALA A 165 11.92 -9.46 -0.80
C ALA A 165 11.14 -8.20 -0.38
N LEU A 166 11.39 -7.06 -1.03
CA LEU A 166 10.66 -5.80 -0.77
C LEU A 166 9.18 -5.85 -1.14
N THR A 167 8.80 -6.72 -2.08
CA THR A 167 7.45 -6.76 -2.66
C THR A 167 6.70 -8.05 -2.34
N THR A 168 7.22 -8.85 -1.39
CA THR A 168 6.65 -10.13 -0.94
C THR A 168 5.16 -10.02 -0.57
N SER A 169 4.72 -8.88 -0.03
CA SER A 169 3.32 -8.66 0.35
C SER A 169 2.37 -8.39 -0.84
N ASN A 170 2.90 -8.15 -2.03
CA ASN A 170 2.13 -7.84 -3.22
C ASN A 170 2.18 -9.00 -4.22
N GLY A 171 1.25 -9.94 -4.06
CA GLY A 171 1.14 -11.12 -4.92
C GLY A 171 0.87 -10.77 -6.40
N LEU A 172 0.18 -9.66 -6.67
CA LEU A 172 -0.13 -9.22 -8.04
C LEU A 172 1.13 -8.78 -8.80
N LEU A 173 2.16 -8.32 -8.10
CA LEU A 173 3.40 -7.85 -8.72
C LEU A 173 4.39 -8.97 -9.02
N GLN A 174 4.28 -10.13 -8.35
CA GLN A 174 5.25 -11.22 -8.44
C GLN A 174 5.50 -11.69 -9.89
N PRO A 175 4.48 -11.88 -10.74
CA PRO A 175 4.70 -12.27 -12.14
C PRO A 175 5.41 -11.20 -12.98
N HIS A 176 5.46 -9.96 -12.50
CA HIS A 176 5.92 -8.79 -13.24
C HIS A 176 7.19 -8.16 -12.67
N LEU A 177 7.86 -8.81 -11.70
CA LEU A 177 9.07 -8.27 -11.06
C LEU A 177 10.19 -7.97 -12.07
N HIS A 178 10.28 -8.73 -13.16
CA HIS A 178 11.28 -8.49 -14.20
C HIS A 178 11.07 -7.15 -14.94
N HIS A 179 9.81 -6.73 -15.14
CA HIS A 179 9.52 -5.43 -15.74
C HIS A 179 9.94 -4.28 -14.83
N VAL A 180 9.62 -4.39 -13.53
CA VAL A 180 10.02 -3.41 -12.51
C VAL A 180 11.54 -3.36 -12.40
N TRP A 181 12.21 -4.52 -12.41
CA TRP A 181 13.67 -4.61 -12.35
C TRP A 181 14.34 -3.95 -13.55
N ASN A 182 13.85 -4.20 -14.76
CA ASN A 182 14.34 -3.55 -15.97
C ASN A 182 14.22 -2.02 -15.87
N THR A 183 13.12 -1.51 -15.32
CA THR A 183 12.94 -0.07 -15.10
C THR A 183 13.91 0.48 -14.05
N ILE A 184 14.20 -0.26 -12.97
CA ILE A 184 15.24 0.12 -12.01
C ILE A 184 16.60 0.24 -12.72
N GLN A 185 16.95 -0.72 -13.58
CA GLN A 185 18.20 -0.68 -14.35
C GLN A 185 18.25 0.53 -15.31
N GLN A 186 17.16 0.82 -16.01
CA GLN A 186 17.05 2.00 -16.88
C GLN A 186 17.15 3.32 -16.08
N LEU A 187 16.56 3.38 -14.89
CA LEU A 187 16.70 4.55 -14.03
C LEU A 187 18.15 4.74 -13.59
N ARG A 188 18.88 3.67 -13.28
CA ARG A 188 20.29 3.75 -12.88
C ARG A 188 21.20 4.30 -13.97
N THR A 189 20.94 3.99 -15.23
CA THR A 189 21.73 4.53 -16.34
C THR A 189 21.40 5.99 -16.63
N LYS A 190 20.15 6.41 -16.39
CA LYS A 190 19.70 7.80 -16.61
C LYS A 190 20.02 8.73 -15.45
N LEU A 191 20.04 8.22 -14.23
CA LEU A 191 20.35 9.01 -13.05
C LEU A 191 21.86 9.29 -13.03
N PRO A 192 22.30 10.56 -13.04
CA PRO A 192 23.70 10.88 -12.81
C PRO A 192 23.99 10.53 -11.35
N LEU A 193 24.42 9.29 -11.13
CA LEU A 193 25.04 8.89 -9.88
C LEU A 193 26.31 9.70 -9.81
N SER A 194 26.22 10.84 -9.11
CA SER A 194 27.35 11.73 -8.83
C SER A 194 28.55 10.82 -8.54
N SER A 195 29.54 10.88 -9.41
CA SER A 195 30.65 9.95 -9.45
C SER A 195 31.39 9.94 -8.12
N ALA A 196 31.24 8.87 -7.35
CA ALA A 196 32.11 8.61 -6.22
C ALA A 196 32.25 7.09 -6.09
N GLN A 197 33.30 6.63 -6.76
CA GLN A 197 33.89 5.31 -6.78
C GLN A 197 33.17 4.24 -7.62
N PRO A 198 33.85 3.66 -8.63
CA PRO A 198 33.43 2.40 -9.21
C PRO A 198 33.52 1.36 -8.10
N VAL A 199 32.40 1.08 -7.45
CA VAL A 199 32.29 -0.16 -6.70
C VAL A 199 32.31 -1.24 -7.77
N GLU A 200 33.45 -1.91 -7.89
CA GLU A 200 33.62 -3.10 -8.69
C GLU A 200 32.71 -4.17 -8.06
N VAL A 201 31.40 -4.10 -8.38
CA VAL A 201 30.43 -5.08 -7.92
C VAL A 201 30.79 -6.35 -8.68
N ALA A 202 31.55 -7.22 -8.02
CA ALA A 202 31.79 -8.58 -8.46
C ALA A 202 30.41 -9.23 -8.63
N SER A 203 29.91 -9.19 -9.86
CA SER A 203 28.66 -9.79 -10.33
C SER A 203 28.81 -11.31 -10.29
N LYS A 204 28.92 -11.90 -9.09
CA LYS A 204 29.17 -13.33 -8.94
C LYS A 204 27.93 -14.16 -8.63
N ASP A 205 26.87 -13.61 -8.02
CA ASP A 205 25.77 -14.48 -7.54
C ASP A 205 24.37 -13.89 -7.78
N CYS A 206 24.01 -13.66 -9.05
CA CYS A 206 22.60 -13.46 -9.44
C CYS A 206 22.13 -14.43 -10.53
N MET A 207 22.98 -15.39 -10.91
CA MET A 207 22.76 -16.28 -12.06
C MET A 207 22.02 -17.58 -11.69
N PHE A 208 21.15 -17.56 -10.68
CA PHE A 208 20.61 -18.81 -10.11
C PHE A 208 19.16 -18.77 -9.65
N ILE A 209 18.23 -18.08 -10.33
CA ILE A 209 16.81 -18.48 -10.34
C ILE A 209 16.18 -18.02 -11.67
N MET A 210 16.30 -18.80 -12.75
CA MET A 210 15.52 -18.54 -13.96
C MET A 210 14.85 -19.76 -14.60
N ASP A 211 14.91 -20.94 -13.99
CA ASP A 211 14.33 -22.17 -14.59
C ASP A 211 13.46 -22.97 -13.62
N CYS A 212 12.52 -22.33 -12.94
CA CYS A 212 11.45 -23.08 -12.28
C CYS A 212 10.08 -22.43 -12.48
N HIS A 213 9.26 -23.13 -13.26
CA HIS A 213 7.82 -23.00 -13.43
C HIS A 213 7.29 -21.94 -14.41
N MET A 214 7.26 -22.32 -15.68
CA MET A 214 6.11 -22.03 -16.54
C MET A 214 5.69 -23.23 -17.41
N GLU A 215 5.63 -24.43 -16.82
CA GLU A 215 4.75 -25.49 -17.34
C GLU A 215 3.39 -25.40 -16.64
N LEU A 216 2.56 -24.44 -17.06
CA LEU A 216 1.13 -24.53 -16.79
C LEU A 216 0.44 -25.06 -18.05
N ALA A 217 0.28 -26.39 -18.01
CA ALA A 217 -0.80 -27.18 -18.58
C ALA A 217 -1.80 -26.40 -19.45
N THR A 218 -1.56 -26.41 -20.76
CA THR A 218 -2.63 -26.29 -21.76
C THR A 218 -3.26 -27.68 -21.90
N THR A 219 -4.15 -28.05 -20.97
CA THR A 219 -5.02 -29.22 -21.16
C THR A 219 -6.44 -28.73 -21.37
N ARG A 220 -7.00 -29.20 -22.49
CA ARG A 220 -8.34 -28.95 -23.02
C ARG A 220 -9.45 -29.32 -22.05
#